data_AF-A0A658B6N0-F1
#
_entry.id   AF-A0A658B6N0-F1
#
_cell.length_a   1.000
_cell.length_b   1.000
_cell.length_c   1.000
_cell.angle_alpha   90.00
_cell.angle_beta   90.00
_cell.angle_gamma   90.00
#
_symmetry.space_group_name_H-M   'P 1'
#
loop_
_entity.id
_entity.type
_entity.pdbx_description
1 polymer ?
#
loop_
_entity_poly.entity_id
_entity_poly.type
_entity_poly.pdbx_seq_one_letter_code
_entity_poly.pdbx_strand_id
1 'polypeptide(L)'
;MKPQAIIFDLDGVITDTAHLHFMAWKQIADEMGIAIDEVFNDSLKGISRMASLRRILRHGGREGTLSESECLYWASRKNAIYVNSLRQLTPHSVLPGIRELLNTLAGLQIPTALASISLNAPAILQALDIEDLFDFCADASQITRSKPDPEIFITACKGLGVVPEKCIGIEDAQAGITAINACGMRSVGIGESLTGAGLLLPSTEYLTWSCLSAFWLNA
;
A
#
# COMPACT_ATOMS: atom_id res chain seq x y z
N MET A 1 3.75 0.15 27.71
CA MET A 1 3.25 -1.03 26.96
C MET A 1 3.69 -0.85 25.51
N LYS A 2 4.09 -1.91 24.78
CA LYS A 2 4.45 -1.82 23.35
C LYS A 2 3.23 -2.19 22.48
N PRO A 3 3.15 -1.76 21.21
CA PRO A 3 2.19 -2.34 20.26
C PRO A 3 2.48 -3.83 20.08
N GLN A 4 1.45 -4.61 19.80
CA GLN A 4 1.56 -6.04 19.53
C GLN A 4 2.03 -6.34 18.11
N ALA A 5 1.81 -5.42 17.16
CA ALA A 5 2.33 -5.53 15.80
C ALA A 5 2.38 -4.17 15.10
N ILE A 6 3.21 -4.10 14.05
CA ILE A 6 3.25 -2.99 13.10
C ILE A 6 2.84 -3.51 11.72
N ILE A 7 1.81 -2.92 11.12
CA ILE A 7 1.29 -3.34 9.82
C ILE A 7 1.61 -2.26 8.78
N PHE A 8 2.28 -2.67 7.71
CA PHE A 8 2.77 -1.78 6.66
C PHE A 8 1.92 -1.91 5.42
N ASP A 9 1.59 -0.79 4.78
CA ASP A 9 1.34 -0.82 3.33
C ASP A 9 2.64 -1.04 2.54
N LEU A 10 2.53 -1.31 1.25
CA LEU A 10 3.68 -1.53 0.36
C LEU A 10 4.06 -0.27 -0.44
N ASP A 11 3.19 0.13 -1.36
CA ASP A 11 3.43 1.22 -2.30
C ASP A 11 3.50 2.55 -1.52
N GLY A 12 4.56 3.33 -1.71
CA GLY A 12 4.74 4.62 -1.02
C GLY A 12 5.18 4.53 0.45
N VAL A 13 5.20 3.32 1.03
CA VAL A 13 5.69 3.07 2.39
C VAL A 13 6.99 2.25 2.38
N ILE A 14 7.00 1.09 1.72
CA ILE A 14 8.18 0.22 1.66
C ILE A 14 9.07 0.57 0.47
N THR A 15 8.46 0.90 -0.66
CA THR A 15 9.13 1.24 -1.91
C THR A 15 8.28 2.22 -2.72
N ASP A 16 8.90 3.06 -3.55
CA ASP A 16 8.18 3.93 -4.48
C ASP A 16 7.78 3.18 -5.76
N THR A 17 6.81 2.29 -5.62
CA THR A 17 6.14 1.64 -6.75
C THR A 17 4.86 2.37 -7.17
N ALA A 18 4.44 3.40 -6.43
CA ALA A 18 3.32 4.26 -6.77
C ALA A 18 3.58 5.00 -8.09
N HIS A 19 4.80 5.50 -8.30
CA HIS A 19 5.20 6.08 -9.58
C HIS A 19 5.15 5.07 -10.73
N LEU A 20 5.61 3.83 -10.52
CA LEU A 20 5.54 2.78 -11.55
C LEU A 20 4.10 2.40 -11.90
N HIS A 21 3.20 2.41 -10.91
CA HIS A 21 1.78 2.23 -11.14
C HIS A 21 1.18 3.36 -11.96
N PHE A 22 1.51 4.62 -11.66
CA PHE A 22 1.10 5.78 -12.43
C PHE A 22 1.55 5.67 -13.88
N MET A 23 2.84 5.40 -14.13
CA MET A 23 3.38 5.30 -15.48
C MET A 23 2.70 4.19 -16.30
N ALA A 24 2.46 3.03 -15.69
CA ALA A 24 1.74 1.94 -16.35
C ALA A 24 0.27 2.28 -16.64
N TRP A 25 -0.40 2.99 -15.71
CA TRP A 25 -1.77 3.46 -15.96
C TRP A 25 -1.84 4.54 -17.03
N LYS A 26 -0.90 5.49 -17.01
CA LYS A 26 -0.81 6.57 -17.98
C LYS A 26 -0.62 6.02 -19.39
N GLN A 27 0.29 5.06 -19.56
CA GLN A 27 0.47 4.42 -20.86
C GLN A 27 -0.83 3.78 -21.37
N ILE A 28 -1.53 3.02 -20.53
CA ILE A 28 -2.78 2.38 -20.94
C ILE A 28 -3.89 3.41 -21.19
N ALA A 29 -3.97 4.47 -20.38
CA ALA A 29 -4.94 5.53 -20.57
C ALA A 29 -4.70 6.27 -21.90
N ASP A 30 -3.44 6.60 -22.22
CA ASP A 30 -3.04 7.23 -23.49
C ASP A 30 -3.39 6.34 -24.70
N GLU A 31 -3.14 5.03 -24.62
CA GLU A 31 -3.55 4.06 -25.65
C GLU A 31 -5.08 4.00 -25.84
N MET A 32 -5.84 4.34 -24.80
CA MET A 32 -7.30 4.44 -24.82
C MET A 32 -7.80 5.87 -25.16
N GLY A 33 -6.90 6.81 -25.44
CA GLY A 33 -7.24 8.20 -25.73
C GLY A 33 -7.75 8.98 -24.52
N ILE A 34 -7.38 8.57 -23.31
CA ILE A 34 -7.74 9.22 -22.03
C ILE A 34 -6.48 9.81 -21.41
N ALA A 35 -6.43 11.13 -21.27
CA ALA A 35 -5.32 11.78 -20.57
C ALA A 35 -5.54 11.68 -19.05
N ILE A 36 -4.49 11.27 -18.31
CA ILE A 36 -4.46 11.31 -16.85
C ILE A 36 -3.17 11.97 -16.37
N ASP A 37 -3.24 12.70 -15.26
CA ASP A 37 -2.12 13.37 -14.61
C ASP A 37 -1.87 12.83 -13.19
N GLU A 38 -0.85 13.36 -12.51
CA GLU A 38 -0.49 12.95 -11.15
C GLU A 38 -1.59 13.28 -10.14
N VAL A 39 -2.30 14.40 -10.34
CA VAL A 39 -3.42 14.81 -9.49
C VAL A 39 -4.55 13.78 -9.56
N PHE A 40 -4.87 13.30 -10.77
CA PHE A 40 -5.84 12.22 -10.94
C PHE A 40 -5.32 10.90 -10.36
N ASN A 41 -4.02 10.63 -10.46
CA ASN A 41 -3.40 9.40 -9.96
C ASN A 41 -3.54 9.24 -8.44
N ASP A 42 -3.57 10.34 -7.66
CA ASP A 42 -3.87 10.27 -6.22
C ASP A 42 -5.22 9.59 -5.94
N SER A 43 -6.16 9.69 -6.87
CA SER A 43 -7.46 9.03 -6.80
C SER A 43 -7.42 7.52 -7.09
N LEU A 44 -6.27 7.01 -7.57
CA LEU A 44 -6.03 5.60 -7.88
C LEU A 44 -5.16 4.89 -6.82
N LYS A 45 -4.53 5.64 -5.90
CA LYS A 45 -3.71 5.06 -4.83
C LYS A 45 -4.58 4.24 -3.88
N GLY A 46 -4.06 3.06 -3.50
CA GLY A 46 -4.72 2.16 -2.54
C GLY A 46 -5.99 1.43 -3.01
N ILE A 47 -6.44 1.61 -4.27
CA ILE A 47 -7.63 0.89 -4.80
C ILE A 47 -7.26 -0.23 -5.77
N SER A 48 -8.15 -1.21 -5.95
CA SER A 48 -7.87 -2.37 -6.81
C SER A 48 -7.61 -1.98 -8.26
N ARG A 49 -6.95 -2.89 -9.00
CA ARG A 49 -6.66 -2.71 -10.43
C ARG A 49 -7.93 -2.49 -11.26
N MET A 50 -8.99 -3.25 -10.97
CA MET A 50 -10.26 -3.11 -11.68
C MET A 50 -10.99 -1.82 -11.30
N ALA A 51 -10.96 -1.43 -10.02
CA ALA A 51 -11.51 -0.14 -9.59
C ALA A 51 -10.77 1.04 -10.25
N SER A 52 -9.43 0.96 -10.34
CA SER A 52 -8.60 1.95 -11.03
C SER A 52 -8.98 2.09 -12.51
N LEU A 53 -9.08 0.97 -13.25
CA LEU A 53 -9.48 0.99 -14.66
C LEU A 53 -10.86 1.62 -14.84
N ARG A 54 -11.85 1.23 -14.02
CA ARG A 54 -13.20 1.80 -14.07
C ARG A 54 -13.19 3.31 -13.79
N ARG A 55 -12.36 3.78 -12.87
CA ARG A 55 -12.21 5.21 -12.56
C ARG A 55 -11.58 5.99 -13.73
N ILE A 56 -10.56 5.43 -14.38
CA ILE A 56 -9.95 6.00 -15.59
C ILE A 56 -10.98 6.09 -16.72
N LEU A 57 -11.73 5.01 -16.97
CA LEU A 57 -12.80 4.99 -17.97
C LEU A 57 -13.86 6.06 -17.71
N ARG A 58 -14.32 6.19 -16.46
CA ARG A 58 -15.25 7.25 -16.06
C ARG A 58 -14.67 8.64 -16.30
N HIS A 59 -13.41 8.87 -15.93
CA HIS A 59 -12.73 10.15 -16.14
C HIS A 59 -12.69 10.55 -17.63
N GLY A 60 -12.41 9.58 -18.51
CA GLY A 60 -12.42 9.80 -19.96
C GLY A 60 -13.80 9.84 -20.61
N GLY A 61 -14.91 9.76 -19.84
CA GLY A 61 -16.26 9.68 -20.40
C GLY A 61 -16.55 8.38 -21.17
N ARG A 62 -15.81 7.31 -20.85
CA ARG A 62 -15.90 5.98 -21.50
C ARG A 62 -16.43 4.90 -20.55
N GLU A 63 -17.15 5.29 -19.49
CA GLU A 63 -17.77 4.33 -18.58
C GLU A 63 -18.82 3.49 -19.33
N GLY A 64 -18.75 2.16 -19.18
CA GLY A 64 -19.67 1.24 -19.85
C GLY A 64 -19.44 1.04 -21.35
N THR A 65 -18.41 1.66 -21.96
CA THR A 65 -18.12 1.45 -23.39
C THR A 65 -17.38 0.15 -23.67
N LEU A 66 -16.81 -0.46 -22.64
CA LEU A 66 -16.09 -1.73 -22.73
C LEU A 66 -16.90 -2.84 -22.07
N SER A 67 -16.90 -4.01 -22.69
CA SER A 67 -17.32 -5.26 -22.08
C SER A 67 -16.39 -5.66 -20.93
N GLU A 68 -16.85 -6.60 -20.09
CA GLU A 68 -16.03 -7.10 -18.98
C GLU A 68 -14.75 -7.80 -19.48
N SER A 69 -14.82 -8.54 -20.60
CA SER A 69 -13.64 -9.17 -21.20
C SER A 69 -12.62 -8.16 -21.72
N GLU A 70 -13.06 -7.05 -22.30
CA GLU A 70 -12.19 -5.94 -22.71
C GLU A 70 -11.57 -5.25 -21.49
N CYS A 71 -12.34 -5.05 -20.41
CA CYS A 71 -11.78 -4.51 -19.17
C CYS A 71 -10.68 -5.42 -18.60
N LEU A 72 -10.91 -6.74 -18.59
CA LEU A 72 -9.91 -7.72 -18.16
C LEU A 72 -8.66 -7.70 -19.04
N TYR A 73 -8.82 -7.53 -20.35
CA TYR A 73 -7.70 -7.39 -21.29
C TYR A 73 -6.83 -6.16 -20.95
N TRP A 74 -7.43 -4.98 -20.78
CA TRP A 74 -6.71 -3.75 -20.44
C TRP A 74 -6.05 -3.83 -19.07
N ALA A 75 -6.75 -4.38 -18.07
CA ALA A 75 -6.19 -4.60 -16.74
C ALA A 75 -4.99 -5.57 -16.78
N SER A 76 -5.06 -6.62 -17.59
CA SER A 76 -3.97 -7.58 -17.77
C SER A 76 -2.77 -6.95 -18.49
N ARG A 77 -3.00 -6.15 -19.54
CA ARG A 77 -1.94 -5.41 -20.24
C ARG A 77 -1.25 -4.39 -19.33
N LYS A 78 -2.01 -3.62 -18.56
CA LYS A 78 -1.45 -2.72 -17.56
C LYS A 78 -0.56 -3.46 -16.58
N ASN A 79 -1.01 -4.63 -16.10
CA ASN A 79 -0.21 -5.44 -15.17
C ASN A 79 1.07 -5.95 -15.80
N ALA A 80 1.05 -6.37 -17.07
CA ALA A 80 2.26 -6.81 -17.77
C ALA A 80 3.30 -5.70 -17.86
N ILE A 81 2.89 -4.47 -18.17
CA ILE A 81 3.76 -3.28 -18.19
C ILE A 81 4.34 -3.04 -16.78
N TYR A 82 3.49 -3.03 -15.76
CA TYR A 82 3.91 -2.81 -14.38
C TYR A 82 4.88 -3.90 -13.90
N VAL A 83 4.57 -5.18 -14.07
CA VAL A 83 5.45 -6.31 -13.70
C VAL A 83 6.79 -6.23 -14.41
N ASN A 84 6.81 -5.81 -15.68
CA ASN A 84 8.07 -5.61 -16.39
C ASN A 84 8.90 -4.47 -15.77
N SER A 85 8.27 -3.38 -15.33
CA SER A 85 8.95 -2.28 -14.64
C SER A 85 9.53 -2.69 -13.28
N LEU A 86 8.89 -3.63 -12.57
CA LEU A 86 9.39 -4.15 -11.30
C LEU A 86 10.75 -4.87 -11.40
N ARG A 87 11.15 -5.33 -12.59
CA ARG A 87 12.46 -5.98 -12.80
C ARG A 87 13.65 -5.06 -12.54
N GLN A 88 13.42 -3.75 -12.45
CA GLN A 88 14.44 -2.77 -12.11
C GLN A 88 14.57 -2.56 -10.60
N LEU A 89 13.68 -3.14 -9.78
CA LEU A 89 13.79 -3.05 -8.33
C LEU A 89 15.01 -3.81 -7.83
N THR A 90 15.67 -3.21 -6.86
CA THR A 90 16.82 -3.78 -6.16
C THR A 90 16.65 -3.54 -4.66
N PRO A 91 17.50 -4.12 -3.79
CA PRO A 91 17.49 -3.79 -2.37
C PRO A 91 17.65 -2.30 -2.04
N HIS A 92 18.19 -1.49 -2.96
CA HIS A 92 18.31 -0.04 -2.85
C HIS A 92 17.01 0.72 -3.17
N SER A 93 16.01 0.05 -3.71
CA SER A 93 14.68 0.62 -3.99
C SER A 93 13.77 0.64 -2.75
N VAL A 94 14.25 0.12 -1.61
CA VAL A 94 13.58 0.27 -0.31
C VAL A 94 13.65 1.75 0.10
N LEU A 95 12.52 2.32 0.51
CA LEU A 95 12.47 3.72 0.93
C LEU A 95 13.35 3.97 2.17
N PRO A 96 13.90 5.19 2.32
CA PRO A 96 14.78 5.54 3.44
C PRO A 96 14.16 5.20 4.80
N GLY A 97 14.97 4.66 5.72
CA GLY A 97 14.57 4.30 7.08
C GLY A 97 13.84 2.95 7.23
N ILE A 98 13.20 2.43 6.17
CA ILE A 98 12.36 1.23 6.26
C ILE A 98 13.14 -0.03 6.65
N ARG A 99 14.28 -0.31 5.99
CA ARG A 99 15.09 -1.49 6.32
C ARG A 99 15.63 -1.42 7.76
N GLU A 100 16.04 -0.23 8.21
CA GLU A 100 16.51 -0.01 9.57
C GLU A 100 15.38 -0.23 10.59
N LEU A 101 14.19 0.28 10.30
CA LEU A 101 13.01 0.08 11.13
C LEU A 101 12.64 -1.41 11.23
N LEU A 102 12.53 -2.12 10.11
CA LEU A 102 12.19 -3.55 10.08
C LEU A 102 13.19 -4.38 10.90
N ASN A 103 14.49 -4.14 10.72
CA ASN A 103 15.54 -4.80 11.52
C ASN A 103 15.41 -4.47 13.02
N THR A 104 15.08 -3.22 13.36
CA THR A 104 14.87 -2.80 14.75
C THR A 104 13.65 -3.51 15.36
N LEU A 105 12.54 -3.61 14.63
CA LEU A 105 11.33 -4.30 15.07
C LEU A 105 11.59 -5.79 15.28
N ALA A 106 12.32 -6.44 14.38
CA ALA A 106 12.75 -7.83 14.52
C ALA A 106 13.60 -8.04 15.79
N GLY A 107 14.61 -7.18 16.02
CA GLY A 107 15.43 -7.22 17.23
C GLY A 107 14.65 -6.99 18.54
N LEU A 108 13.53 -6.26 18.47
CA LEU A 108 12.62 -6.02 19.59
C LEU A 108 11.51 -7.06 19.72
N GLN A 109 11.46 -8.06 18.83
CA GLN A 109 10.42 -9.07 18.74
C GLN A 109 9.02 -8.47 18.63
N ILE A 110 8.88 -7.42 17.81
CA ILE A 110 7.60 -6.83 17.47
C ILE A 110 7.19 -7.35 16.09
N PRO A 111 6.15 -8.19 16.01
CA PRO A 111 5.67 -8.74 14.74
C PRO A 111 5.35 -7.66 13.71
N THR A 112 5.66 -7.95 12.46
CA THR A 112 5.33 -7.09 11.32
C THR A 112 4.52 -7.84 10.29
N ALA A 113 3.59 -7.13 9.64
CA ALA A 113 2.86 -7.69 8.51
C ALA A 113 2.68 -6.69 7.37
N LEU A 114 2.56 -7.23 6.16
CA LEU A 114 2.21 -6.47 4.98
C LEU A 114 0.69 -6.50 4.72
N ALA A 115 0.09 -5.33 4.55
CA ALA A 115 -1.32 -5.11 4.21
C ALA A 115 -1.46 -4.38 2.87
N SER A 116 -0.96 -5.01 1.80
CA SER A 116 -1.06 -4.49 0.44
C SER A 116 -2.16 -5.17 -0.37
N ILE A 117 -2.86 -4.40 -1.20
CA ILE A 117 -3.81 -4.92 -2.21
C ILE A 117 -3.12 -5.30 -3.54
N SER A 118 -1.80 -5.17 -3.62
CA SER A 118 -1.04 -5.52 -4.82
C SER A 118 -0.86 -7.04 -4.90
N LEU A 119 -1.38 -7.65 -5.96
CA LEU A 119 -1.11 -9.06 -6.30
C LEU A 119 0.38 -9.34 -6.57
N ASN A 120 1.20 -8.28 -6.73
CA ASN A 120 2.63 -8.39 -7.00
C ASN A 120 3.48 -8.22 -5.74
N ALA A 121 2.87 -8.06 -4.56
CA ALA A 121 3.58 -7.83 -3.31
C ALA A 121 4.69 -8.87 -3.02
N PRO A 122 4.48 -10.20 -3.18
CA PRO A 122 5.54 -11.18 -2.93
C PRO A 122 6.77 -10.96 -3.83
N ALA A 123 6.54 -10.73 -5.13
CA ALA A 123 7.62 -10.49 -6.09
C ALA A 123 8.39 -9.19 -5.79
N ILE A 124 7.70 -8.16 -5.27
CA ILE A 124 8.32 -6.91 -4.85
C ILE A 124 9.19 -7.14 -3.61
N LEU A 125 8.68 -7.78 -2.56
CA LEU A 125 9.46 -8.05 -1.35
C LEU A 125 10.71 -8.91 -1.64
N GLN A 126 10.59 -9.88 -2.54
CA GLN A 126 11.71 -10.70 -2.99
C GLN A 126 12.77 -9.86 -3.73
N ALA A 127 12.37 -8.99 -4.66
CA ALA A 127 13.30 -8.11 -5.38
C ALA A 127 13.99 -7.08 -4.47
N LEU A 128 13.31 -6.68 -3.39
CA LEU A 128 13.82 -5.76 -2.38
C LEU A 128 14.68 -6.46 -1.31
N ASP A 129 14.75 -7.79 -1.28
CA ASP A 129 15.49 -8.57 -0.28
C ASP A 129 15.07 -8.23 1.17
N ILE A 130 13.75 -8.25 1.41
CA ILE A 130 13.13 -7.97 2.72
C ILE A 130 11.94 -8.89 3.06
N GLU A 131 11.68 -9.92 2.24
CA GLU A 131 10.58 -10.86 2.48
C GLU A 131 10.66 -11.50 3.87
N ASP A 132 11.87 -11.93 4.28
CA ASP A 132 12.13 -12.55 5.58
C ASP A 132 12.03 -11.59 6.77
N LEU A 133 11.84 -10.28 6.53
CA LEU A 133 11.63 -9.30 7.60
C LEU A 133 10.16 -9.16 7.99
N PHE A 134 9.23 -9.78 7.26
CA PHE A 134 7.80 -9.80 7.55
C PHE A 134 7.37 -11.14 8.14
N ASP A 135 6.70 -11.12 9.29
CA ASP A 135 6.14 -12.32 9.90
C ASP A 135 4.88 -12.83 9.17
N PHE A 136 4.16 -11.93 8.50
CA PHE A 136 2.98 -12.27 7.70
C PHE A 136 2.75 -11.31 6.54
N CYS A 137 2.36 -11.83 5.38
CA CYS A 137 1.89 -11.02 4.25
C CYS A 137 0.45 -11.40 3.92
N ALA A 138 -0.47 -10.43 3.97
CA ALA A 138 -1.86 -10.68 3.61
C ALA A 138 -1.99 -10.98 2.11
N ASP A 139 -2.70 -12.05 1.78
CA ASP A 139 -2.92 -12.46 0.39
C ASP A 139 -3.99 -11.56 -0.27
N ALA A 140 -3.53 -10.64 -1.11
CA ALA A 140 -4.38 -9.73 -1.88
C ALA A 140 -5.43 -10.44 -2.76
N SER A 141 -5.20 -11.71 -3.15
CA SER A 141 -6.16 -12.48 -3.96
C SER A 141 -7.41 -12.91 -3.18
N GLN A 142 -7.32 -12.95 -1.84
CA GLN A 142 -8.43 -13.31 -0.96
C GLN A 142 -9.23 -12.11 -0.49
N ILE A 143 -8.79 -10.88 -0.81
CA ILE A 143 -9.46 -9.65 -0.37
C ILE A 143 -10.63 -9.32 -1.29
N THR A 144 -11.81 -9.21 -0.70
CA THR A 144 -13.05 -8.90 -1.44
C THR A 144 -13.33 -7.41 -1.52
N ARG A 145 -12.94 -6.64 -0.50
CA ARG A 145 -13.19 -5.20 -0.37
C ARG A 145 -11.85 -4.48 -0.18
N SER A 146 -11.47 -3.68 -1.17
CA SER A 146 -10.25 -2.88 -1.11
C SER A 146 -10.41 -1.65 -0.19
N LYS A 147 -9.28 -1.03 0.18
CA LYS A 147 -9.26 0.26 0.88
C LYS A 147 -10.20 1.26 0.17
N PRO A 148 -11.05 2.01 0.88
CA PRO A 148 -11.00 2.31 2.31
C PRO A 148 -11.62 1.27 3.25
N ASP A 149 -12.05 0.11 2.74
CA ASP A 149 -12.50 -0.97 3.62
C ASP A 149 -11.32 -1.55 4.44
N PRO A 150 -11.52 -1.86 5.74
CA PRO A 150 -10.46 -2.36 6.60
C PRO A 150 -10.03 -3.82 6.36
N GLU A 151 -10.67 -4.55 5.45
CA GLU A 151 -10.50 -6.00 5.26
C GLU A 151 -9.03 -6.45 5.20
N ILE A 152 -8.17 -5.75 4.43
CA ILE A 152 -6.75 -6.09 4.29
C ILE A 152 -5.97 -5.96 5.61
N PHE A 153 -6.24 -4.91 6.41
CA PHE A 153 -5.58 -4.69 7.70
C PHE A 153 -6.07 -5.68 8.76
N ILE A 154 -7.38 -5.98 8.78
CA ILE A 154 -7.96 -7.02 9.63
C ILE A 154 -7.34 -8.39 9.30
N THR A 155 -7.16 -8.68 8.01
CA THR A 155 -6.54 -9.92 7.54
C THR A 155 -5.09 -10.03 8.00
N ALA A 156 -4.31 -8.95 7.90
CA ALA A 156 -2.95 -8.90 8.43
C ALA A 156 -2.91 -9.16 9.95
N CYS A 157 -3.79 -8.52 10.73
CA CYS A 157 -3.88 -8.76 12.18
C CYS A 157 -4.25 -10.22 12.52
N LYS A 158 -5.21 -10.80 11.79
CA LYS A 158 -5.59 -12.21 11.95
C LYS A 158 -4.44 -13.17 11.65
N GLY A 159 -3.67 -12.90 10.60
CA GLY A 159 -2.48 -13.69 10.24
C GLY A 159 -1.42 -13.71 11.34
N LEU A 160 -1.28 -12.61 12.08
CA LEU A 160 -0.38 -12.48 13.22
C LEU A 160 -0.99 -12.94 14.56
N GLY A 161 -2.29 -13.24 14.61
CA GLY A 161 -2.98 -13.60 15.86
C GLY A 161 -3.12 -12.45 16.86
N VAL A 162 -3.17 -11.20 16.38
CA VAL A 162 -3.30 -9.98 17.20
C VAL A 162 -4.63 -9.26 16.94
N VAL A 163 -5.02 -8.36 17.84
CA VAL A 163 -6.21 -7.52 17.65
C VAL A 163 -5.83 -6.15 17.09
N PRO A 164 -6.62 -5.57 16.16
CA PRO A 164 -6.31 -4.28 15.53
C PRO A 164 -6.00 -3.13 16.50
N GLU A 165 -6.72 -3.03 17.62
CA GLU A 165 -6.58 -1.96 18.62
C GLU A 165 -5.23 -2.01 19.38
N LYS A 166 -4.48 -3.08 19.21
CA LYS A 166 -3.13 -3.26 19.75
C LYS A 166 -2.04 -3.07 18.70
N CYS A 167 -2.39 -2.58 17.50
CA CYS A 167 -1.48 -2.46 16.36
C CYS A 167 -1.35 -1.01 15.88
N ILE A 168 -0.23 -0.74 15.21
CA ILE A 168 -0.02 0.48 14.41
C ILE A 168 -0.13 0.10 12.94
N GLY A 169 -0.84 0.89 12.15
CA GLY A 169 -0.90 0.79 10.68
C GLY A 169 -0.18 1.97 10.04
N ILE A 170 0.61 1.74 8.99
CA ILE A 170 1.38 2.77 8.27
C ILE A 170 0.93 2.83 6.81
N GLU A 171 0.68 4.04 6.29
CA GLU A 171 0.07 4.28 4.97
C GLU A 171 0.46 5.65 4.37
N ASP A 172 0.44 5.78 3.03
CA ASP A 172 0.79 7.00 2.28
C ASP A 172 -0.41 7.68 1.57
N ALA A 173 -1.61 7.12 1.70
CA ALA A 173 -2.83 7.43 0.97
C ALA A 173 -4.06 7.52 1.88
N GLN A 174 -4.96 8.44 1.55
CA GLN A 174 -6.15 8.74 2.36
C GLN A 174 -7.09 7.52 2.50
N ALA A 175 -7.19 6.69 1.46
CA ALA A 175 -8.01 5.48 1.50
C ALA A 175 -7.50 4.49 2.56
N GLY A 176 -6.19 4.31 2.68
CA GLY A 176 -5.64 3.40 3.67
C GLY A 176 -5.64 3.95 5.08
N ILE A 177 -5.42 5.26 5.29
CA ILE A 177 -5.66 5.88 6.60
C ILE A 177 -7.10 5.66 7.07
N THR A 178 -8.06 5.81 6.15
CA THR A 178 -9.48 5.52 6.44
C THR A 178 -9.68 4.04 6.82
N ALA A 179 -9.04 3.11 6.10
CA ALA A 179 -9.12 1.68 6.38
C ALA A 179 -8.51 1.30 7.74
N ILE A 180 -7.33 1.84 8.08
CA ILE A 180 -6.66 1.61 9.37
C ILE A 180 -7.55 2.10 10.53
N ASN A 181 -8.08 3.31 10.40
CA ASN A 181 -8.97 3.89 11.41
C ASN A 181 -10.27 3.10 11.57
N ALA A 182 -10.82 2.57 10.47
CA ALA A 182 -12.09 1.82 10.47
C ALA A 182 -12.02 0.50 11.26
N CYS A 183 -10.83 -0.10 11.43
CA CYS A 183 -10.64 -1.26 12.28
C CYS A 183 -10.05 -0.94 13.67
N GLY A 184 -9.86 0.33 14.04
CA GLY A 184 -9.43 0.72 15.39
C GLY A 184 -7.92 0.65 15.63
N MET A 185 -7.11 0.42 14.60
CA MET A 185 -5.65 0.55 14.68
C MET A 185 -5.24 2.01 14.88
N ARG A 186 -4.04 2.25 15.42
CA ARG A 186 -3.44 3.59 15.40
C ARG A 186 -2.78 3.85 14.06
N SER A 187 -3.23 4.89 13.36
CA SER A 187 -2.74 5.23 12.03
C SER A 187 -1.53 6.17 12.05
N VAL A 188 -0.53 5.83 11.25
CA VAL A 188 0.61 6.66 10.91
C VAL A 188 0.55 6.94 9.41
N GLY A 189 0.45 8.22 9.04
CA GLY A 189 0.48 8.67 7.65
C GLY A 189 1.86 9.12 7.23
N ILE A 190 2.26 8.78 6.00
CA ILE A 190 3.46 9.30 5.33
C ILE A 190 3.03 10.28 4.23
N GLY A 191 3.46 11.53 4.33
CA GLY A 191 3.10 12.63 3.41
C GLY A 191 2.42 13.80 4.12
N GLU A 192 2.13 14.86 3.37
CA GLU A 192 1.68 16.14 3.95
C GLU A 192 0.17 16.36 3.93
N SER A 193 -0.55 15.70 3.02
CA SER A 193 -1.96 15.99 2.74
C SER A 193 -2.96 15.01 3.36
N LEU A 194 -2.49 14.07 4.17
CA LEU A 194 -3.34 13.04 4.78
C LEU A 194 -4.10 13.60 5.98
N THR A 195 -5.38 13.27 6.06
CA THR A 195 -6.27 13.67 7.15
C THR A 195 -6.68 12.47 7.99
N GLY A 196 -6.87 12.68 9.30
CA GLY A 196 -7.33 11.66 10.23
C GLY A 196 -6.27 10.63 10.66
N ALA A 197 -5.01 10.79 10.26
CA ALA A 197 -3.92 9.99 10.81
C ALA A 197 -3.63 10.40 12.26
N GLY A 198 -3.39 9.44 13.15
CA GLY A 198 -3.02 9.72 14.55
C GLY A 198 -1.63 10.33 14.68
N LEU A 199 -0.73 9.97 13.77
CA LEU A 199 0.58 10.60 13.57
C LEU A 199 0.78 10.84 12.07
N LEU A 200 1.28 12.01 11.69
CA LEU A 200 1.63 12.35 10.32
C LEU A 200 3.12 12.66 10.24
N LEU A 201 3.82 11.99 9.33
CA LEU A 201 5.24 12.17 9.08
C LEU A 201 5.46 12.61 7.62
N PRO A 202 6.41 13.52 7.34
CA PRO A 202 6.59 14.04 5.98
C PRO A 202 7.23 13.00 5.03
N SER A 203 8.00 12.05 5.56
CA SER A 203 8.62 10.97 4.78
C SER A 203 8.96 9.77 5.67
N THR A 204 9.33 8.65 5.05
CA THR A 204 9.72 7.41 5.74
C THR A 204 11.02 7.54 6.55
N GLU A 205 11.85 8.55 6.28
CA GLU A 205 13.08 8.84 7.05
C GLU A 205 12.79 9.09 8.54
N TYR A 206 11.61 9.63 8.84
CA TYR A 206 11.18 9.93 10.20
C TYR A 206 10.51 8.73 10.89
N LEU A 207 10.24 7.65 10.15
CA LEU A 207 9.54 6.47 10.62
C LEU A 207 10.51 5.56 11.40
N THR A 208 10.85 5.99 12.61
CA THR A 208 11.76 5.27 13.51
C THR A 208 11.00 4.56 14.62
N TRP A 209 11.61 3.53 15.23
CA TRP A 209 11.02 2.90 16.42
C TRP A 209 10.81 3.90 17.56
N SER A 210 11.75 4.83 17.76
CA SER A 210 11.60 5.88 18.79
C SER A 210 10.36 6.74 18.55
N CYS A 211 10.08 7.09 17.29
CA CYS A 211 8.88 7.81 16.90
C CYS A 211 7.61 6.98 17.17
N LEU A 212 7.56 5.75 16.67
CA LEU A 212 6.41 4.85 16.82
C LEU A 212 6.13 4.52 18.30
N SER A 213 7.17 4.28 19.09
CA SER A 213 7.04 4.00 20.53
C SER A 213 6.55 5.21 21.30
N ALA A 214 7.02 6.42 20.98
CA ALA A 214 6.53 7.64 21.62
C ALA A 214 5.06 7.88 21.29
N PHE A 215 4.69 7.74 20.01
CA PHE A 215 3.31 7.81 19.56
C PHE A 215 2.40 6.78 20.25
N TRP A 216 2.89 5.55 20.44
CA TRP A 216 2.15 4.51 21.14
C TRP A 216 1.92 4.81 22.63
N LEU A 217 2.86 5.47 23.31
CA LEU A 217 2.74 5.77 24.74
C LEU A 217 1.88 7.00 25.05
N ASN A 218 1.71 7.90 24.09
CA ASN A 218 1.02 9.18 24.27
C ASN A 218 -0.51 9.14 24.03
N ALA A 219 -1.11 7.94 23.90
CA ALA A 219 -2.55 7.79 23.66
C ALA A 219 -3.17 6.68 24.50
#